data_AF-X0B2U9-F1
#
_entry.id   AF-X0B2U9-F1
#
_cell.length_a   1.000
_cell.length_b   1.000
_cell.length_c   1.000
_cell.angle_alpha   90.00
_cell.angle_beta   90.00
_cell.angle_gamma   90.00
#
_symmetry.space_group_name_H-M   'P 1'
#
loop_
_entity.id
_entity.type
_entity.pdbx_description
1 polymer ?
#
loop_
_entity_poly.entity_id
_entity_poly.type
_entity_poly.pdbx_seq_one_letter_code
_entity_poly.pdbx_strand_id
1 'polypeptide(L)'
;MATASMTTTTTYTTTSPVTSASPPRVAVPSDLYDTPQPIYERYKAAREDWYTTQPQRARNDKAYRKARGLPTKYSKAAVKYALGHKEMGAQCILGIGQGRRDWTTEEIHAYTDFGEAENRLVEQAVERQLEQCYYLGDGIQAAQEEAIRDGQAQQLYYDNQNAYHQI
;
A
#
# COMPACT_ATOMS: atom_id res chain seq x y z
N MET A 1 52.51 -27.19 -29.51
CA MET A 1 51.08 -27.13 -29.84
C MET A 1 50.35 -26.67 -28.59
N ALA A 2 49.78 -25.47 -28.60
CA ALA A 2 49.08 -24.88 -27.46
C ALA A 2 47.58 -24.88 -27.73
N THR A 3 46.81 -25.54 -26.88
CA THR A 3 45.35 -25.69 -26.99
C THR A 3 44.69 -24.64 -26.11
N ALA A 4 43.94 -23.71 -26.70
CA ALA A 4 43.14 -22.72 -25.99
C ALA A 4 41.76 -23.28 -25.69
N SER A 5 41.38 -23.34 -24.41
CA SER A 5 40.03 -23.70 -23.95
C SER A 5 39.24 -22.42 -23.68
N MET A 6 38.10 -22.23 -24.37
CA MET A 6 37.21 -21.09 -24.16
C MET A 6 36.15 -21.40 -23.10
N THR A 7 36.15 -20.64 -22.02
CA THR A 7 35.11 -20.66 -20.98
C THR A 7 33.96 -19.77 -21.44
N THR A 8 32.78 -20.34 -21.70
CA THR A 8 31.57 -19.55 -22.02
C THR A 8 30.72 -19.40 -20.77
N THR A 9 30.63 -18.16 -20.30
CA THR A 9 29.78 -17.70 -19.21
C THR A 9 28.33 -17.64 -19.67
N THR A 10 27.45 -18.44 -19.06
CA THR A 10 25.99 -18.34 -19.26
C THR A 10 25.38 -17.58 -18.10
N THR A 11 25.20 -16.27 -18.27
CA THR A 11 24.35 -15.43 -17.40
C THR A 11 22.88 -15.68 -17.73
N TYR A 12 22.12 -16.21 -16.78
CA TYR A 12 20.66 -16.33 -16.88
C TYR A 12 20.02 -15.00 -16.53
N THR A 13 19.41 -14.37 -17.54
CA THR A 13 18.61 -13.15 -17.41
C THR A 13 17.21 -13.53 -16.93
N THR A 14 16.94 -13.38 -15.62
CA THR A 14 15.59 -13.46 -15.06
C THR A 14 14.76 -12.30 -15.60
N THR A 15 13.93 -12.57 -16.59
CA THR A 15 12.96 -11.62 -17.14
C THR A 15 11.68 -11.75 -16.32
N SER A 16 11.52 -10.90 -15.31
CA SER A 16 10.22 -10.72 -14.63
C SER A 16 9.27 -9.97 -15.56
N PRO A 17 8.06 -10.48 -15.87
CA PRO A 17 7.05 -9.70 -16.54
C PRO A 17 6.09 -9.05 -15.52
N VAL A 18 5.48 -7.95 -15.97
CA VAL A 18 4.40 -7.18 -15.34
C VAL A 18 4.86 -6.05 -14.40
N THR A 19 5.39 -4.99 -15.02
CA THR A 19 5.23 -3.62 -14.52
C THR A 19 3.75 -3.26 -14.61
N SER A 20 3.02 -3.41 -13.51
CA SER A 20 1.73 -2.74 -13.34
C SER A 20 1.99 -1.23 -13.36
N ALA A 21 1.53 -0.55 -14.41
CA ALA A 21 1.61 0.89 -14.51
C ALA A 21 0.76 1.51 -13.39
N SER A 22 1.42 1.97 -12.32
CA SER A 22 0.78 2.83 -11.34
C SER A 22 0.25 4.09 -12.03
N PRO A 23 -0.95 4.58 -11.66
CA PRO A 23 -1.44 5.88 -12.13
C PRO A 23 -0.41 6.97 -11.80
N PRO A 24 -0.37 8.08 -12.56
CA PRO A 24 0.67 9.10 -12.46
C PRO A 24 0.73 9.62 -11.03
N ARG A 25 1.72 9.14 -10.28
CA ARG A 25 1.99 9.56 -8.92
C ARG A 25 2.63 10.94 -9.03
N VAL A 26 1.91 11.97 -8.60
CA VAL A 26 2.51 13.30 -8.37
C VAL A 26 3.80 13.09 -7.57
N ALA A 27 4.91 13.65 -8.03
CA ALA A 27 6.24 13.42 -7.45
C ALA A 27 6.35 14.08 -6.06
N VAL A 28 5.75 13.44 -5.06
CA VAL A 28 5.94 13.75 -3.65
C VAL A 28 6.98 12.76 -3.12
N PRO A 29 7.99 13.18 -2.33
CA PRO A 29 8.90 12.24 -1.66
C PRO A 29 8.10 11.16 -0.94
N SER A 30 8.47 9.88 -1.15
CA SER A 30 7.67 8.73 -0.70
C SER A 30 7.41 8.75 0.81
N ASP A 31 8.38 9.21 1.60
CA ASP A 31 8.28 9.29 3.07
C ASP A 31 7.25 10.32 3.56
N LEU A 32 6.84 11.25 2.70
CA LEU A 32 5.81 12.25 3.00
C LEU A 32 4.46 11.90 2.38
N TYR A 33 4.41 10.95 1.44
CA TYR A 33 3.19 10.65 0.69
C TYR A 33 2.04 10.23 1.61
N ASP A 34 2.33 9.40 2.62
CA ASP A 34 1.36 8.86 3.58
C ASP A 34 1.19 9.71 4.84
N THR A 35 1.87 10.87 4.92
CA THR A 35 1.72 11.74 6.08
C THR A 35 0.38 12.50 6.02
N PRO A 36 -0.25 12.79 7.18
CA PRO A 36 -1.60 13.35 7.22
C PRO A 36 -1.77 14.68 6.49
N GLN A 37 -0.76 15.56 6.55
CA GLN A 37 -0.80 16.88 5.92
C GLN A 37 -0.88 16.78 4.38
N PRO A 38 0.06 16.11 3.69
CA PRO A 38 -0.05 15.82 2.26
C PRO A 38 -1.34 15.09 1.85
N ILE A 39 -1.83 14.13 2.64
CA ILE A 39 -3.12 13.46 2.37
C ILE A 39 -4.25 14.50 2.34
N TYR A 40 -4.31 15.37 3.34
CA TYR A 40 -5.35 16.40 3.43
C TYR A 40 -5.24 17.44 2.30
N GLU A 41 -4.02 17.83 1.90
CA GLU A 41 -3.84 18.73 0.75
C GLU A 41 -4.38 18.14 -0.56
N ARG A 42 -4.14 16.83 -0.81
CA ARG A 42 -4.71 16.13 -1.96
C ARG A 42 -6.23 16.08 -1.91
N TYR A 43 -6.80 15.83 -0.73
CA TYR A 43 -8.26 15.84 -0.54
C TYR A 43 -8.85 17.22 -0.85
N LYS A 44 -8.26 18.29 -0.34
CA LYS A 44 -8.69 19.67 -0.62
C LYS A 44 -8.62 19.98 -2.11
N ALA A 45 -7.52 19.66 -2.78
CA ALA A 45 -7.37 19.90 -4.22
C ALA A 45 -8.49 19.19 -5.02
N ALA A 46 -8.73 17.90 -4.75
CA ALA A 46 -9.79 17.14 -5.42
C ALA A 46 -11.20 17.68 -5.14
N ARG A 47 -11.43 18.22 -3.93
CA ARG A 47 -12.69 18.86 -3.56
C ARG A 47 -12.88 20.20 -4.26
N GLU A 48 -11.84 21.03 -4.31
CA GLU A 48 -11.89 22.31 -5.02
C GLU A 48 -12.12 22.10 -6.52
N ASP A 49 -11.44 21.12 -7.13
CA ASP A 49 -11.69 20.71 -8.51
C ASP A 49 -13.16 20.35 -8.72
N TRP A 50 -13.73 19.55 -7.82
CA TRP A 50 -15.16 19.24 -7.86
C TRP A 50 -16.01 20.52 -7.69
N TYR A 51 -15.68 21.43 -6.77
CA TYR A 51 -16.41 22.68 -6.57
C TYR A 51 -16.44 23.57 -7.82
N THR A 52 -15.39 23.59 -8.64
CA THR A 52 -15.39 24.37 -9.89
C THR A 52 -16.50 23.93 -10.85
N THR A 53 -16.88 22.65 -10.81
CA THR A 53 -17.97 22.08 -11.63
C THR A 53 -19.36 22.30 -11.05
N GLN A 54 -19.45 22.74 -9.79
CA GLN A 54 -20.72 22.85 -9.06
C GLN A 54 -21.22 24.29 -8.95
N PRO A 55 -22.55 24.50 -8.93
CA PRO A 55 -23.13 25.79 -8.62
C PRO A 55 -22.74 26.20 -7.19
N GLN A 56 -22.54 27.50 -6.95
CA GLN A 56 -22.00 28.01 -5.69
C GLN A 56 -22.75 27.54 -4.43
N ARG A 57 -24.08 27.39 -4.52
CA ARG A 57 -24.94 26.87 -3.43
C ARG A 57 -24.70 25.39 -3.05
N ALA A 58 -24.07 24.61 -3.93
CA ALA A 58 -23.85 23.17 -3.74
C ALA A 58 -22.43 22.84 -3.25
N ARG A 59 -21.55 23.85 -3.13
CA ARG A 59 -20.14 23.69 -2.73
C ARG A 59 -20.03 23.52 -1.21
N ASN A 60 -20.23 22.29 -0.74
CA ASN A 60 -19.91 21.91 0.63
C ASN A 60 -19.32 20.51 0.69
N ASP A 61 -18.59 20.24 1.77
CA ASP A 61 -17.85 18.99 1.94
C ASP A 61 -18.79 17.77 1.95
N LYS A 62 -19.94 17.89 2.62
CA LYS A 62 -20.94 16.82 2.68
C LYS A 62 -21.45 16.41 1.28
N ALA A 63 -21.66 17.38 0.39
CA ALA A 63 -22.10 17.15 -0.98
C ALA A 63 -20.97 16.53 -1.82
N TYR A 64 -19.74 17.02 -1.66
CA TYR A 64 -18.55 16.41 -2.28
C TYR A 64 -18.41 14.94 -1.90
N ARG A 65 -18.45 14.64 -0.59
CA ARG A 65 -18.35 13.27 -0.08
C ARG A 65 -19.44 12.37 -0.63
N LYS A 66 -20.68 12.85 -0.65
CA LYS A 66 -21.81 12.12 -1.27
C LYS A 66 -21.57 11.86 -2.76
N ALA A 67 -21.08 12.83 -3.51
CA ALA A 67 -20.79 12.69 -4.94
C ALA A 67 -19.67 11.68 -5.22
N ARG A 68 -18.70 11.54 -4.32
CA ARG A 68 -17.58 10.59 -4.41
C ARG A 68 -17.86 9.23 -3.76
N GLY A 69 -19.06 9.02 -3.21
CA GLY A 69 -19.41 7.79 -2.50
C GLY A 69 -18.66 7.60 -1.17
N LEU A 70 -18.16 8.67 -0.58
CA LEU A 70 -17.40 8.64 0.68
C LEU A 70 -18.34 8.70 1.89
N PRO A 71 -18.00 8.02 3.01
CA PRO A 71 -18.79 8.07 4.24
C PRO A 71 -18.92 9.50 4.76
N THR A 72 -20.12 9.92 5.18
CA THR A 72 -20.30 11.28 5.76
C THR A 72 -19.86 11.37 7.21
N LYS A 73 -19.73 10.23 7.90
CA LYS A 73 -19.29 10.10 9.29
C LYS A 73 -18.55 8.79 9.46
N TYR A 74 -17.55 8.82 10.33
CA TYR A 74 -16.84 7.62 10.79
C TYR A 74 -17.26 7.21 12.20
N SER A 75 -17.08 5.93 12.52
CA SER A 75 -17.31 5.42 13.87
C SER A 75 -16.29 6.01 14.85
N LYS A 76 -16.63 6.05 16.14
CA LYS A 76 -15.68 6.48 17.19
C LYS A 76 -14.40 5.64 17.20
N ALA A 77 -14.51 4.36 16.84
CA ALA A 77 -13.37 3.46 16.76
C ALA A 77 -12.42 3.84 15.61
N ALA A 78 -12.96 4.14 14.42
CA ALA A 78 -12.16 4.60 13.28
C ALA A 78 -11.46 5.93 13.58
N VAL A 79 -12.17 6.88 14.21
CA VAL A 79 -11.57 8.16 14.64
C VAL A 79 -10.46 7.93 15.67
N LYS A 80 -10.67 7.04 16.66
CA LYS A 80 -9.64 6.71 17.66
C LYS A 80 -8.43 6.03 17.04
N TYR A 81 -8.65 5.17 16.05
CA TYR A 81 -7.58 4.52 15.29
C TYR A 81 -6.75 5.58 14.56
N ALA A 82 -7.38 6.45 13.77
CA ALA A 82 -6.71 7.52 13.02
C ALA A 82 -5.91 8.48 13.91
N LEU A 83 -6.40 8.79 15.11
CA LEU A 83 -5.68 9.63 16.09
C LEU A 83 -4.59 8.88 16.88
N GLY A 84 -4.38 7.59 16.60
CA GLY A 84 -3.33 6.78 17.20
C GLY A 84 -1.93 7.30 16.87
N HIS A 85 -0.96 7.06 17.76
CA HIS A 85 0.40 7.58 17.64
C HIS A 85 1.18 7.10 16.40
N LYS A 86 0.75 6.00 15.76
CA LYS A 86 1.35 5.46 14.53
C LYS A 86 0.69 5.96 13.25
N GLU A 87 -0.48 6.59 13.39
CA GLU A 87 -1.30 7.05 12.28
C GLU A 87 -1.12 8.58 12.15
N MET A 88 -2.16 9.38 12.43
CA MET A 88 -2.05 10.84 12.40
C MET A 88 -1.42 11.45 13.66
N GLY A 89 -1.34 10.68 14.76
CA GLY A 89 -1.01 11.19 16.08
C GLY A 89 -2.14 12.01 16.71
N ALA A 90 -2.01 12.29 18.01
CA ALA A 90 -3.09 12.94 18.77
C ALA A 90 -3.37 14.39 18.32
N GLN A 91 -2.36 15.10 17.81
CA GLN A 91 -2.45 16.50 17.41
C GLN A 91 -1.61 16.79 16.17
N CYS A 92 -2.09 17.73 15.36
CA CYS A 92 -1.39 18.31 14.22
C CYS A 92 -0.24 19.20 14.72
N ILE A 93 0.96 18.97 14.20
CA ILE A 93 2.13 19.80 14.47
C ILE A 93 2.19 20.88 13.38
N LEU A 94 2.03 22.15 13.77
CA LEU A 94 1.94 23.26 12.81
C LEU A 94 3.31 23.65 12.23
N GLY A 95 4.40 23.25 12.89
CA GLY A 95 5.78 23.57 12.51
C GLY A 95 6.66 23.78 13.74
N ILE A 96 7.96 23.93 13.55
CA ILE A 96 8.90 24.19 14.64
C ILE A 96 8.53 25.53 15.31
N GLY A 97 8.21 25.49 16.60
CA GLY A 97 7.90 26.69 17.40
C GLY A 97 6.49 27.26 17.25
N GLN A 98 5.64 26.70 16.37
CA GLN A 98 4.27 27.19 16.12
C GLN A 98 3.20 26.49 16.97
N GLY A 99 3.59 25.46 17.72
CA GLY A 99 2.70 24.73 18.62
C GLY A 99 1.95 23.56 17.96
N ARG A 100 0.92 23.10 18.66
CA ARG A 100 0.11 21.94 18.29
C ARG A 100 -1.37 22.34 18.23
N ARG A 101 -2.11 21.70 17.32
CA ARG A 101 -3.55 21.92 17.12
C ARG A 101 -4.28 20.59 17.04
N ASP A 102 -5.49 20.52 17.54
CA ASP A 102 -6.35 19.35 17.36
C ASP A 102 -6.74 19.19 15.89
N TRP A 103 -6.78 17.94 15.42
CA TRP A 103 -7.22 17.62 14.06
C TRP A 103 -8.69 18.00 13.84
N THR A 104 -8.99 18.59 12.69
CA THR A 104 -10.39 18.81 12.29
C THR A 104 -11.04 17.51 11.86
N THR A 105 -12.37 17.46 11.95
CA THR A 105 -13.15 16.32 11.46
C THR A 105 -12.86 16.01 9.99
N GLU A 106 -12.70 17.04 9.16
CA GLU A 106 -12.38 16.89 7.73
C GLU A 106 -11.00 16.26 7.51
N GLU A 107 -9.99 16.69 8.26
CA GLU A 107 -8.64 16.10 8.20
C GLU A 107 -8.66 14.62 8.58
N ILE A 108 -9.38 14.27 9.65
CA ILE A 108 -9.54 12.87 10.09
C ILE A 108 -10.26 12.04 9.01
N HIS A 109 -11.31 12.61 8.42
CA HIS A 109 -12.04 11.94 7.34
C HIS A 109 -11.15 11.70 6.12
N ALA A 110 -10.42 12.73 5.65
CA ALA A 110 -9.52 12.63 4.51
C ALA A 110 -8.44 11.55 4.71
N TYR A 111 -7.87 11.47 5.91
CA TYR A 111 -6.92 10.41 6.25
C TYR A 111 -7.56 9.02 6.19
N THR A 112 -8.75 8.87 6.77
CA THR A 112 -9.46 7.58 6.79
C THR A 112 -9.89 7.15 5.39
N ASP A 113 -10.37 8.09 4.56
CA ASP A 113 -10.72 7.84 3.16
C ASP A 113 -9.50 7.32 2.37
N PHE A 114 -8.33 7.93 2.58
CA PHE A 114 -7.10 7.52 1.93
C PHE A 114 -6.71 6.09 2.32
N GLY A 115 -6.72 5.77 3.62
CA GLY A 115 -6.42 4.42 4.09
C GLY A 115 -7.39 3.36 3.55
N GLU A 116 -8.70 3.66 3.52
CA GLU A 116 -9.70 2.76 2.93
C GLU A 116 -9.51 2.59 1.42
N ALA A 117 -9.16 3.66 0.70
CA ALA A 117 -8.91 3.59 -0.73
C ALA A 117 -7.67 2.72 -1.05
N GLU A 118 -6.57 2.92 -0.33
CA GLU A 118 -5.36 2.09 -0.50
C GLU A 118 -5.64 0.62 -0.15
N ASN A 119 -6.36 0.36 0.95
CA ASN A 119 -6.73 -1.01 1.32
C ASN A 119 -7.59 -1.68 0.24
N ARG A 120 -8.53 -0.96 -0.38
CA ARG A 120 -9.32 -1.48 -1.51
C ARG A 120 -8.45 -1.79 -2.74
N LEU A 121 -7.43 -0.99 -3.01
CA LEU A 121 -6.50 -1.27 -4.12
C LEU A 121 -5.71 -2.55 -3.85
N VAL A 122 -5.27 -2.77 -2.62
CA VAL A 122 -4.61 -4.01 -2.20
C VAL A 122 -5.58 -5.20 -2.30
N GLU A 123 -6.80 -5.07 -1.77
CA GLU A 123 -7.84 -6.11 -1.87
C GLU A 123 -8.12 -6.50 -3.32
N GLN A 124 -8.28 -5.52 -4.22
CA GLN A 124 -8.46 -5.77 -5.66
C GLN A 124 -7.25 -6.40 -6.34
N ALA A 125 -6.03 -6.09 -5.88
CA ALA A 125 -4.82 -6.74 -6.38
C ALA A 125 -4.77 -8.21 -5.93
N VAL A 126 -5.10 -8.49 -4.67
CA VAL A 126 -5.19 -9.84 -4.11
C VAL A 126 -6.29 -10.65 -4.81
N GLU A 127 -7.47 -10.06 -5.03
CA GLU A 127 -8.57 -10.72 -5.74
C GLU A 127 -8.17 -11.10 -7.17
N ARG A 128 -7.56 -10.18 -7.93
CA ARG A 128 -7.03 -10.48 -9.27
C ARG A 128 -5.97 -11.57 -9.25
N GLN A 129 -5.11 -11.59 -8.24
CA GLN A 129 -4.10 -12.63 -8.08
C GLN A 129 -4.76 -13.98 -7.78
N LEU A 130 -5.76 -14.02 -6.89
CA LEU A 130 -6.52 -15.23 -6.58
C LEU A 130 -7.26 -15.76 -7.81
N GLU A 131 -7.91 -14.89 -8.59
CA GLU A 131 -8.55 -15.26 -9.85
C GLU A 131 -7.54 -15.86 -10.83
N GLN A 132 -6.38 -15.21 -11.04
CA GLN A 132 -5.33 -15.73 -11.91
C GLN A 132 -4.84 -17.11 -11.46
N CYS A 133 -4.61 -17.30 -10.15
CA CYS A 133 -4.21 -18.60 -9.60
C CYS A 133 -5.32 -19.66 -9.72
N TYR A 134 -6.60 -19.27 -9.64
CA TYR A 134 -7.75 -20.17 -9.78
C TYR A 134 -7.98 -20.62 -11.23
N TYR A 135 -7.77 -19.73 -12.22
CA TYR A 135 -7.97 -20.04 -13.64
C TYR A 135 -6.79 -20.76 -14.32
N LEU A 136 -5.60 -20.79 -13.70
CA LEU A 136 -4.41 -21.46 -14.25
C LEU A 136 -4.36 -22.98 -14.08
N GLY A 137 -5.43 -23.63 -13.58
CA GLY A 137 -5.63 -25.09 -13.65
C GLY A 137 -4.73 -25.96 -12.74
N ASP A 138 -3.52 -25.52 -12.42
CA ASP A 138 -2.54 -26.21 -11.55
C ASP A 138 -2.36 -25.50 -10.18
N GLY A 139 -3.06 -24.38 -9.94
CA GLY A 139 -2.66 -23.38 -8.94
C GLY A 139 -2.63 -23.81 -7.47
N ILE A 140 -3.53 -24.69 -7.02
CA ILE A 140 -3.54 -25.16 -5.62
C ILE A 140 -2.50 -26.27 -5.41
N GLN A 141 -2.39 -27.22 -6.33
CA GLN A 141 -1.39 -28.29 -6.24
C GLN A 141 0.03 -27.73 -6.37
N ALA A 142 0.27 -26.83 -7.33
CA ALA A 142 1.58 -26.19 -7.48
C ALA A 142 1.96 -25.35 -6.24
N ALA A 143 1.02 -24.60 -5.67
CA ALA A 143 1.26 -23.85 -4.43
C ALA A 143 1.52 -24.77 -3.22
N GLN A 144 0.81 -25.91 -3.13
CA GLN A 144 1.05 -26.92 -2.11
C GLN A 144 2.42 -27.58 -2.28
N GLU A 145 2.79 -27.94 -3.50
CA GLU A 145 4.09 -28.54 -3.82
C GLU A 145 5.25 -27.56 -3.55
N GLU A 146 5.07 -26.28 -3.84
CA GLU A 146 6.05 -25.24 -3.50
C GLU A 146 6.19 -25.06 -1.99
N ALA A 147 5.08 -24.99 -1.25
CA ALA A 147 5.11 -24.93 0.21
C ALA A 147 5.75 -26.19 0.84
N ILE A 148 5.51 -27.37 0.27
CA ILE A 148 6.16 -28.62 0.70
C ILE A 148 7.66 -28.57 0.46
N ARG A 149 8.11 -28.11 -0.72
CA ARG A 149 9.53 -27.96 -1.05
C ARG A 149 10.23 -26.97 -0.13
N ASP A 150 9.61 -25.83 0.12
CA ASP A 150 10.15 -24.81 1.02
C ASP A 150 10.28 -25.34 2.46
N GLY A 151 9.25 -26.03 2.96
CA GLY A 151 9.30 -26.70 4.27
C GLY A 151 10.41 -27.77 4.36
N GLN A 152 10.61 -28.55 3.31
CA GLN A 152 11.71 -29.54 3.24
C GLN A 152 13.09 -28.87 3.22
N ALA A 153 13.26 -27.80 2.44
CA ALA A 153 14.50 -27.04 2.39
C ALA A 153 14.84 -26.40 3.74
N GLN A 154 13.83 -25.88 4.43
CA GLN A 154 13.98 -25.30 5.75
C GLN A 154 14.31 -26.36 6.81
N GLN A 155 13.70 -27.53 6.75
CA GLN A 155 14.04 -28.67 7.61
C GLN A 155 15.50 -29.11 7.39
N LEU A 156 15.96 -29.22 6.13
CA LEU A 156 17.34 -29.56 5.81
C LEU A 156 18.34 -28.51 6.31
N TYR A 157 17.97 -27.23 6.27
CA TYR A 157 18.79 -26.16 6.85
C TYR A 157 18.96 -26.34 8.35
N TYR A 158 17.87 -26.60 9.08
CA TYR A 158 17.91 -26.83 10.53
C TYR A 158 18.62 -28.12 10.91
N ASP A 159 18.39 -29.21 10.19
CA ASP A 159 19.05 -30.50 10.42
C ASP A 159 20.57 -30.40 10.18
N ASN A 160 21.00 -29.69 9.12
CA ASN A 160 22.42 -29.40 8.89
C ASN A 160 23.00 -28.49 9.98
N GLN A 161 22.29 -27.44 10.40
CA GLN A 161 22.78 -26.59 11.50
C GLN A 161 22.90 -27.35 12.83
N ASN A 162 21.97 -28.25 13.14
CA ASN A 162 22.02 -29.09 14.34
C ASN A 162 23.17 -30.11 14.31
N ALA A 163 23.53 -30.63 13.14
CA ALA A 163 24.66 -31.55 12.99
C ALA A 163 26.02 -30.90 13.32
N TYR A 164 26.14 -29.57 13.18
CA TYR A 164 27.36 -28.82 13.55
C TYR A 164 27.45 -28.45 15.04
N HIS A 165 26.42 -28.74 15.85
CA HIS A 165 26.36 -28.37 17.28
C HIS A 165 26.45 -29.59 18.24
N GLN A 166 26.71 -30.80 17.72
CA GLN A 166 26.94 -32.02 18.52
C GLN A 166 28.41 -32.46 18.58
N ILE A 167 29.35 -31.50 18.66
CA ILE A 167 30.78 -31.77 18.94
C ILE A 167 31.14 -31.20 20.31
#